data_AF-A0A7Y1TJ18-F1
#
_entry.id   AF-A0A7Y1TJ18-F1
#
_cell.length_a   1.000
_cell.length_b   1.000
_cell.length_c   1.000
_cell.angle_alpha   90.00
_cell.angle_beta   90.00
_cell.angle_gamma   90.00
#
_symmetry.space_group_name_H-M   'P 1'
#
loop_
_entity.id
_entity.type
_entity.pdbx_description
1 polymer ?
#
loop_
_entity_poly.entity_id
_entity_poly.type
_entity_poly.pdbx_seq_one_letter_code
_entity_poly.pdbx_strand_id
1 'polypeptide(L)'
;KVPCFIVKKNQVLMKLSSLDFSFIVEDSISDLFKLLHDYKMKVDMIQNSAISFSVCVDNKFGRLEELLDHLKGKFKVVHHEGVSLYTIRHFDTQSIDSLQNGKEVLLEQRGKETVQIVVK
;
A
#
# COMPACT_ATOMS: atom_id res chain seq x y z
N LYS A 1 -9.81 23.04 -10.39
CA LYS A 1 -10.12 21.73 -11.03
C LYS A 1 -11.06 20.99 -10.08
N VAL A 2 -11.97 20.14 -10.57
CA VAL A 2 -12.92 19.42 -9.71
C VAL A 2 -12.25 18.16 -9.15
N PRO A 3 -12.29 17.91 -7.82
CA PRO A 3 -11.76 16.69 -7.24
C PRO A 3 -12.45 15.44 -7.78
N CYS A 4 -11.66 14.40 -8.06
CA CYS A 4 -12.16 13.10 -8.52
C CYS A 4 -11.72 12.00 -7.55
N PHE A 5 -12.68 11.22 -7.05
CA PHE A 5 -12.48 10.21 -6.03
C PHE A 5 -12.56 8.81 -6.61
N ILE A 6 -11.56 7.98 -6.31
CA ILE A 6 -11.52 6.56 -6.63
C ILE A 6 -11.38 5.82 -5.29
N VAL A 7 -12.23 4.80 -5.08
CA VAL A 7 -12.22 4.01 -3.84
C VAL A 7 -12.06 2.54 -4.18
N LYS A 8 -11.12 1.89 -3.49
CA LYS A 8 -10.95 0.44 -3.51
C LYS A 8 -11.06 -0.10 -2.09
N LYS A 9 -12.07 -0.92 -1.86
CA LYS A 9 -12.38 -1.51 -0.54
C LYS A 9 -11.74 -2.90 -0.42
N ASN A 10 -11.73 -3.43 0.80
CA ASN A 10 -11.27 -4.78 1.12
C ASN A 10 -9.87 -5.08 0.60
N GLN A 11 -8.99 -4.07 0.67
CA GLN A 11 -7.60 -4.21 0.29
C GLN A 11 -6.79 -4.75 1.48
N VAL A 12 -5.55 -5.14 1.19
CA VAL A 12 -4.54 -5.46 2.20
C VAL A 12 -3.41 -4.46 2.07
N LEU A 13 -3.10 -3.75 3.15
CA LEU A 13 -1.89 -2.93 3.24
C LEU A 13 -0.79 -3.76 3.90
N MET A 14 0.37 -3.86 3.25
CA MET A 14 1.56 -4.50 3.82
C MET A 14 2.71 -3.49 3.84
N LYS A 15 3.41 -3.40 4.97
CA LYS A 15 4.69 -2.70 5.12
C LYS A 15 5.79 -3.72 5.32
N LEU A 16 6.75 -3.72 4.40
CA LEU A 16 7.91 -4.60 4.42
C LEU A 16 9.15 -3.75 4.68
N SER A 17 9.88 -4.07 5.74
CA SER A 17 11.11 -3.39 6.12
C SER A 17 12.30 -4.36 6.07
N SER A 18 13.46 -3.84 5.68
CA SER A 18 14.71 -4.59 5.79
C SER A 18 14.98 -5.05 7.23
N LEU A 19 15.54 -6.25 7.40
CA LEU A 19 15.85 -6.85 8.70
C LEU A 19 17.14 -6.27 9.30
N ASP A 20 18.10 -5.87 8.46
CA ASP A 20 19.42 -5.38 8.82
C ASP A 20 19.60 -3.88 8.51
N PHE A 21 18.50 -3.18 8.20
CA PHE A 21 18.47 -1.77 7.80
C PHE A 21 19.23 -1.47 6.51
N SER A 22 19.55 -2.48 5.70
CA SER A 22 20.04 -2.28 4.34
C SER A 22 19.04 -1.47 3.50
N PHE A 23 19.58 -0.67 2.59
CA PHE A 23 18.75 0.03 1.61
C PHE A 23 18.01 -0.98 0.75
N ILE A 24 16.73 -0.71 0.50
CA ILE A 24 15.95 -1.49 -0.46
C ILE A 24 16.29 -0.96 -1.85
N VAL A 25 17.15 -1.71 -2.53
CA VAL A 25 17.58 -1.46 -3.91
C VAL A 25 16.62 -2.10 -4.92
N GLU A 26 16.83 -1.83 -6.20
CA GLU A 26 15.99 -2.25 -7.32
C GLU A 26 15.73 -3.77 -7.35
N ASP A 27 16.72 -4.58 -7.00
CA ASP A 27 16.60 -6.04 -6.96
C ASP A 27 15.53 -6.49 -5.96
N SER A 28 15.48 -5.88 -4.77
CA SER A 28 14.48 -6.20 -3.74
C SER A 28 13.06 -5.85 -4.19
N ILE A 29 12.91 -4.76 -4.94
CA ILE A 29 11.62 -4.36 -5.52
C ILE A 29 11.23 -5.33 -6.62
N SER A 30 12.16 -5.69 -7.50
CA SER A 30 11.93 -6.67 -8.57
C SER A 30 11.46 -8.03 -8.02
N ASP A 31 12.17 -8.55 -7.02
CA ASP A 31 11.83 -9.79 -6.32
C ASP A 31 10.45 -9.73 -5.67
N LEU A 32 10.12 -8.62 -5.01
CA LEU A 32 8.79 -8.40 -4.44
C LEU A 32 7.72 -8.47 -5.53
N PHE A 33 7.88 -7.73 -6.62
CA PHE A 33 6.87 -7.68 -7.67
C PHE A 33 6.67 -9.05 -8.34
N LYS A 34 7.74 -9.80 -8.52
CA LYS A 34 7.67 -11.19 -8.99
C LYS A 34 6.86 -12.05 -8.02
N LEU A 35 7.13 -11.92 -6.71
CA LEU A 35 6.37 -12.65 -5.70
C LEU A 35 4.89 -12.25 -5.70
N LEU A 36 4.58 -10.95 -5.73
CA LEU A 36 3.19 -10.47 -5.82
C LEU A 36 2.49 -11.02 -7.06
N HIS A 37 3.18 -11.09 -8.20
CA HIS A 37 2.67 -11.72 -9.42
C HIS A 37 2.39 -13.23 -9.23
N ASP A 38 3.36 -13.98 -8.70
CA ASP A 38 3.26 -15.42 -8.48
C ASP A 38 2.10 -15.77 -7.54
N TYR A 39 1.85 -14.92 -6.54
CA TYR A 39 0.74 -15.04 -5.59
C TYR A 39 -0.58 -14.41 -6.08
N LYS A 40 -0.61 -13.90 -7.31
CA LYS A 40 -1.78 -13.25 -7.95
C LYS A 40 -2.31 -12.05 -7.16
N MET A 41 -1.43 -11.32 -6.49
CA MET A 41 -1.74 -10.06 -5.83
C MET A 41 -1.74 -8.93 -6.85
N LYS A 42 -2.87 -8.26 -7.02
CA LYS A 42 -2.92 -7.04 -7.83
C LYS A 42 -2.48 -5.87 -6.97
N VAL A 43 -1.45 -5.15 -7.41
CA VAL A 43 -0.94 -3.97 -6.71
C VAL A 43 -1.71 -2.73 -7.13
N ASP A 44 -2.27 -2.03 -6.16
CA ASP A 44 -3.05 -0.82 -6.35
C ASP A 44 -2.37 0.44 -5.82
N MET A 45 -1.40 0.27 -4.91
CA MET A 45 -0.58 1.37 -4.40
C MET A 45 0.79 0.86 -3.99
N ILE A 46 1.84 1.65 -4.24
CA ILE A 46 3.18 1.43 -3.70
C ILE A 46 3.70 2.75 -3.14
N GLN A 47 4.36 2.66 -1.99
CA GLN A 47 5.17 3.74 -1.43
C GLN A 47 6.50 3.17 -0.98
N ASN A 48 7.59 3.68 -1.54
CA ASN A 48 8.94 3.28 -1.17
C ASN A 48 9.57 4.32 -0.24
N SER A 49 10.49 3.85 0.60
CA SER A 49 11.42 4.64 1.40
C SER A 49 12.81 4.00 1.28
N ALA A 50 13.82 4.59 1.92
CA ALA A 50 15.18 4.05 1.92
C ALA A 50 15.28 2.57 2.37
N ILE A 51 14.52 2.19 3.40
CA ILE A 51 14.69 0.89 4.10
C ILE A 51 13.40 0.07 4.19
N SER A 52 12.32 0.58 3.61
CA SER A 52 11.01 -0.07 3.65
C SER A 52 10.17 0.30 2.45
N PHE A 53 9.21 -0.55 2.10
CA PHE A 53 8.16 -0.19 1.18
C PHE A 53 6.80 -0.64 1.74
N SER A 54 5.77 0.09 1.36
CA SER A 54 4.39 -0.25 1.65
C SER A 54 3.66 -0.52 0.36
N VAL A 55 2.93 -1.63 0.29
CA VAL A 55 2.11 -2.01 -0.86
C VAL A 55 0.67 -2.22 -0.42
N CYS A 56 -0.26 -1.63 -1.17
CA CYS A 56 -1.69 -1.90 -1.02
C CYS A 56 -2.13 -2.80 -2.17
N VAL A 57 -2.68 -3.97 -1.85
CA VAL A 57 -2.98 -5.02 -2.82
C VAL A 57 -4.41 -5.55 -2.67
N ASP A 58 -4.95 -6.04 -3.78
CA ASP A 58 -6.18 -6.82 -3.84
C ASP A 58 -5.86 -8.32 -3.77
N ASN A 59 -6.31 -8.97 -2.69
CA ASN A 59 -6.15 -10.40 -2.42
C ASN A 59 -7.36 -11.22 -2.90
N LYS A 60 -7.81 -10.97 -4.14
CA LYS A 60 -9.00 -11.63 -4.72
C LYS A 60 -8.94 -13.17 -4.72
N PHE A 61 -7.74 -13.74 -4.78
CA PHE A 61 -7.54 -15.20 -4.85
C PHE A 61 -7.23 -15.85 -3.50
N GLY A 62 -7.24 -15.10 -2.39
CA GLY A 62 -7.09 -15.66 -1.04
C GLY A 62 -5.71 -16.26 -0.74
N ARG A 63 -4.64 -15.70 -1.30
CA ARG A 63 -3.26 -16.22 -1.17
C ARG A 63 -2.37 -15.42 -0.23
N LEU A 64 -2.97 -14.61 0.65
CA LEU A 64 -2.24 -13.70 1.52
C LEU A 64 -1.34 -14.44 2.50
N GLU A 65 -1.86 -15.44 3.22
CA GLU A 65 -1.08 -16.17 4.22
C GLU A 65 0.19 -16.82 3.63
N GLU A 66 0.04 -17.50 2.48
CA GLU A 66 1.18 -18.12 1.80
C GLU A 66 2.24 -17.08 1.37
N LEU A 67 1.80 -15.89 0.95
CA LEU A 67 2.69 -14.79 0.60
C LEU A 67 3.39 -14.24 1.84
N LEU A 68 2.65 -14.01 2.94
CA LEU A 68 3.19 -13.49 4.19
C LEU A 68 4.25 -14.42 4.75
N ASP A 69 4.05 -15.73 4.69
CA ASP A 69 5.03 -16.72 5.16
C ASP A 69 6.32 -16.68 4.34
N HIS A 70 6.23 -16.50 3.02
CA HIS A 70 7.42 -16.29 2.19
C HIS A 70 8.13 -14.98 2.56
N LEU A 71 7.37 -13.89 2.74
CA LEU A 71 7.93 -12.56 3.01
C LEU A 71 8.60 -12.46 4.39
N LYS A 72 8.06 -13.12 5.43
CA LYS A 72 8.63 -13.13 6.79
C LYS A 72 10.06 -13.67 6.84
N GLY A 73 10.46 -14.51 5.88
CA GLY A 73 11.84 -15.01 5.78
C GLY A 73 12.86 -13.98 5.29
N LYS A 74 12.40 -12.89 4.63
CA LYS A 74 13.26 -11.86 4.03
C LYS A 74 13.08 -10.46 4.63
N PHE A 75 11.89 -10.17 5.16
CA PHE A 75 11.50 -8.85 5.61
C PHE A 75 10.81 -8.90 6.97
N LYS A 76 10.89 -7.79 7.71
CA LYS A 76 9.95 -7.53 8.80
C LYS A 76 8.61 -7.10 8.17
N VAL A 77 7.57 -7.88 8.41
CA VAL A 77 6.25 -7.69 7.81
C VAL A 77 5.25 -7.15 8.84
N VAL A 78 4.58 -6.04 8.50
CA VAL A 78 3.37 -5.56 9.19
C VAL A 78 2.26 -5.48 8.16
N HIS A 79 1.05 -5.95 8.47
CA HIS A 79 -0.06 -5.90 7.52
C HIS A 79 -1.40 -5.55 8.17
N HIS A 80 -2.31 -5.02 7.37
CA HIS A 80 -3.67 -4.67 7.73
C HIS A 80 -4.62 -5.12 6.61
N GLU A 81 -5.52 -6.04 6.91
CA GLU A 81 -6.60 -6.45 6.01
C GLU A 81 -7.84 -5.58 6.16
N GLY A 82 -8.73 -5.63 5.17
CA GLY A 82 -10.01 -4.92 5.21
C GLY A 82 -9.89 -3.41 5.05
N VAL A 83 -8.74 -2.90 4.62
CA VAL A 83 -8.50 -1.46 4.48
C VAL A 83 -9.14 -0.91 3.21
N SER A 84 -9.37 0.40 3.18
CA SER A 84 -9.83 1.12 1.99
C SER A 84 -8.74 2.04 1.46
N LEU A 85 -8.43 1.91 0.18
CA LEU A 85 -7.56 2.83 -0.56
C LEU A 85 -8.42 3.88 -1.26
N TYR A 86 -8.27 5.12 -0.84
CA TYR A 86 -8.82 6.29 -1.49
C TYR A 86 -7.75 6.93 -2.38
N THR A 87 -8.13 7.34 -3.58
CA THR A 87 -7.29 8.17 -4.46
C THR A 87 -8.10 9.39 -4.86
N ILE A 88 -7.62 10.58 -4.52
CA ILE A 88 -8.19 11.86 -4.94
C ILE A 88 -7.28 12.47 -5.99
N ARG A 89 -7.80 12.73 -7.19
CA ARG A 89 -7.14 13.57 -8.20
C ARG A 89 -7.67 15.00 -8.09
N HIS A 90 -6.83 15.98 -8.39
CA HIS A 90 -7.15 17.41 -8.30
C HIS A 90 -7.71 17.80 -6.93
N PHE A 91 -7.10 17.25 -5.88
CA PHE A 91 -7.53 17.47 -4.50
C PHE A 91 -7.47 18.95 -4.13
N ASP A 92 -8.37 19.33 -3.23
CA ASP A 92 -8.32 20.55 -2.43
C ASP A 92 -8.35 20.18 -0.94
N THR A 93 -8.16 21.17 -0.06
CA THR A 93 -8.14 20.94 1.39
C THR A 93 -9.42 20.25 1.89
N GLN A 94 -10.58 20.70 1.40
CA GLN A 94 -11.88 20.16 1.81
C GLN A 94 -12.05 18.68 1.43
N SER A 95 -11.56 18.30 0.25
CA SER A 95 -11.62 16.91 -0.24
C SER A 95 -10.78 15.96 0.62
N ILE A 96 -9.62 16.41 1.11
CA ILE A 96 -8.76 15.62 2.00
C ILE A 96 -9.42 15.46 3.38
N ASP A 97 -9.87 16.57 3.97
CA ASP A 97 -10.47 16.59 5.30
C ASP A 97 -11.69 15.67 5.38
N SER A 98 -12.48 15.60 4.29
CA SER A 98 -13.65 14.73 4.20
C SER A 98 -13.34 13.23 4.34
N LEU A 99 -12.13 12.80 3.99
CA LEU A 99 -11.72 11.39 4.07
C LEU A 99 -11.00 11.04 5.37
N GLN A 100 -10.31 12.00 5.98
CA GLN A 100 -9.57 11.81 7.21
C GLN A 100 -10.48 11.88 8.46
N ASN A 101 -11.62 12.57 8.38
CA ASN A 101 -12.49 12.76 9.53
C ASN A 101 -13.12 11.44 10.00
N GLY A 102 -12.78 11.02 11.22
CA GLY A 102 -13.33 9.83 11.87
C GLY A 102 -12.75 8.49 11.40
N LYS A 103 -11.66 8.47 10.63
CA LYS A 103 -11.00 7.23 10.17
C LYS A 103 -9.55 7.16 10.63
N GLU A 104 -9.07 5.95 10.91
CA GLU A 104 -7.66 5.71 11.19
C GLU A 104 -6.88 5.71 9.87
N VAL A 105 -6.07 6.76 9.64
CA VAL A 105 -5.18 6.84 8.48
C VAL A 105 -3.95 5.99 8.73
N LEU A 106 -3.77 4.93 7.96
CA LEU A 106 -2.63 4.02 8.05
C LEU A 106 -1.46 4.46 7.16
N LEU A 107 -1.78 5.06 6.01
CA LEU A 107 -0.79 5.51 5.03
C LEU A 107 -1.34 6.66 4.20
N GLU A 108 -0.48 7.63 3.92
CA GLU A 108 -0.81 8.72 3.03
C GLU A 108 0.37 9.04 2.12
N GLN A 109 0.11 9.18 0.83
CA GLN A 109 1.07 9.72 -0.12
C GLN A 109 0.45 10.87 -0.91
N ARG A 110 1.22 11.96 -1.06
CA ARG A 110 0.82 13.15 -1.80
C ARG A 110 1.77 13.40 -2.96
N GLY A 111 1.23 13.41 -4.17
CA GLY A 111 1.86 13.97 -5.35
C GLY A 111 1.37 15.40 -5.62
N LYS A 112 1.78 15.98 -6.74
CA LYS A 112 1.38 17.35 -7.12
C LYS A 112 -0.13 17.53 -7.29
N GLU A 113 -0.79 16.52 -7.83
CA GLU A 113 -2.21 16.59 -8.24
C GLU A 113 -3.02 15.39 -7.73
N THR A 114 -2.39 14.47 -7.01
CA THR A 114 -3.03 13.24 -6.54
C THR A 114 -2.66 13.00 -5.09
N VAL A 115 -3.64 12.64 -4.27
CA VAL A 115 -3.41 12.10 -2.92
C VAL A 115 -3.97 10.69 -2.88
N GLN A 116 -3.22 9.76 -2.29
CA GLN A 116 -3.72 8.44 -1.96
C GLN A 116 -3.67 8.24 -0.45
N ILE A 117 -4.77 7.77 0.12
CA ILE A 117 -4.94 7.58 1.57
C ILE A 117 -5.44 6.15 1.78
N VAL A 118 -4.74 5.40 2.62
CA VAL A 118 -5.19 4.09 3.11
C VAL A 118 -5.74 4.28 4.50
N VAL A 119 -6.99 3.86 4.70
CA VAL A 119 -7.68 3.97 5.98
C VAL A 119 -8.24 2.63 6.42
N LYS A 120 -8.39 2.46 7.73
CA LYS A 120 -9.08 1.32 8.33
C LYS A 120 -10.58 1.59 8.50
#